data_AF-A0A8H3ME47-F1
#
_entry.id   AF-A0A8H3ME47-F1
#
_cell.length_a   1.000
_cell.length_b   1.000
_cell.length_c   1.000
_cell.angle_alpha   90.00
_cell.angle_beta   90.00
_cell.angle_gamma   90.00
#
_symmetry.space_group_name_H-M   'P 1'
#
loop_
_entity.id
_entity.type
_entity.pdbx_description
1 polymer ?
#
loop_
_entity_poly.entity_id
_entity_poly.type
_entity_poly.pdbx_seq_one_letter_code
_entity_poly.pdbx_strand_id
1 'polypeptide(L)'
;MNEITNPETSNSEANFVHPSRDGHTVHKKEYHIKGDQSIDIVSENKYKKASISRNLMFIIFTIFLFNLRAQSYYTGILTTQNNCVDCDGQFHVYVTDCNGSVLRDAGIKDCGDVFHSSDVWFYWEQAPDLYCVHVYPQTHPPRNRYQQFYKTDSCMILGGNEENWHFDQTDMDNCRKGGCPNENKHK
;
A
#
# COMPACT_ATOMS: atom_id res chain seq x y z
N MET A 1 -20.13 -28.59 40.36
CA MET A 1 -19.58 -29.04 39.06
C MET A 1 -20.58 -30.06 38.53
N ASN A 2 -21.31 -29.68 37.47
CA ASN A 2 -22.40 -30.39 36.75
C ASN A 2 -23.64 -30.71 37.65
N GLU A 3 -24.91 -30.71 37.22
CA GLU A 3 -25.51 -30.71 35.89
C GLU A 3 -26.99 -30.22 35.96
N ILE A 4 -27.40 -29.65 34.83
CA ILE A 4 -28.70 -29.23 34.26
C ILE A 4 -30.00 -29.84 34.84
N THR A 5 -31.06 -29.02 34.98
CA THR A 5 -32.38 -29.30 34.36
C THR A 5 -33.31 -28.06 34.31
N ASN A 6 -33.74 -27.72 33.09
CA ASN A 6 -34.81 -26.76 32.78
C ASN A 6 -36.19 -27.30 33.22
N PRO A 7 -37.17 -26.41 33.41
CA PRO A 7 -38.52 -26.69 32.97
C PRO A 7 -39.03 -25.68 31.92
N GLU A 8 -39.73 -26.28 30.97
CA GLU A 8 -40.37 -25.71 29.79
C GLU A 8 -41.42 -24.65 30.15
N THR A 9 -41.47 -23.56 29.38
CA THR A 9 -42.69 -22.75 29.26
C THR A 9 -42.98 -22.56 27.77
N SER A 10 -44.05 -23.21 27.33
CA SER A 10 -44.65 -23.07 26.03
C SER A 10 -45.35 -21.70 25.93
N ASN A 11 -44.98 -20.91 24.94
CA ASN A 11 -45.75 -19.73 24.54
C ASN A 11 -46.09 -19.90 23.07
N SER A 12 -47.38 -20.08 22.81
CA SER A 12 -47.97 -20.16 21.48
C SER A 12 -47.80 -18.82 20.75
N GLU A 13 -46.97 -18.81 19.71
CA GLU A 13 -46.91 -17.72 18.74
C GLU A 13 -48.18 -17.72 17.88
N ALA A 14 -49.05 -16.74 18.05
CA ALA A 14 -50.07 -16.42 17.05
C ALA A 14 -49.54 -15.32 16.14
N ASN A 15 -48.82 -15.70 15.08
CA ASN A 15 -48.40 -14.78 14.02
C ASN A 15 -49.54 -14.58 13.02
N PHE A 16 -50.30 -13.49 13.15
CA PHE A 16 -51.22 -13.06 12.09
C PHE A 16 -50.44 -12.23 11.07
N VAL A 17 -50.22 -12.79 9.87
CA VAL A 17 -49.60 -12.11 8.73
C VAL A 17 -50.70 -11.42 7.93
N HIS A 18 -50.76 -10.10 8.00
CA HIS A 18 -51.41 -9.30 6.97
C HIS A 18 -50.34 -8.67 6.05
N PRO A 19 -50.43 -8.83 4.72
CA PRO A 19 -49.49 -8.21 3.82
C PRO A 19 -49.83 -6.72 3.68
N SER A 20 -48.93 -5.85 4.13
CA SER A 20 -48.93 -4.43 3.73
C SER A 20 -47.82 -4.20 2.73
N ARG A 21 -48.17 -3.57 1.60
CA ARG A 21 -47.21 -2.89 0.74
C ARG A 21 -46.54 -1.80 1.57
N ASP A 22 -45.24 -1.63 1.36
CA ASP A 22 -44.29 -0.76 2.08
C ASP A 22 -43.76 -1.39 3.38
N GLY A 23 -42.58 -2.02 3.24
CA GLY A 23 -41.92 -2.86 4.23
C GLY A 23 -41.44 -2.10 5.47
N HIS A 24 -42.32 -1.94 6.44
CA HIS A 24 -41.99 -1.60 7.82
C HIS A 24 -42.67 -2.58 8.78
N THR A 25 -41.87 -3.43 9.43
CA THR A 25 -42.32 -4.29 10.54
C THR A 25 -42.39 -3.45 11.81
N VAL A 26 -43.59 -3.21 12.32
CA VAL A 26 -43.83 -2.56 13.62
C VAL A 26 -44.03 -3.63 14.67
N HIS A 27 -43.05 -3.84 15.53
CA HIS A 27 -43.24 -4.65 16.74
C HIS A 27 -43.82 -3.76 17.85
N LYS A 28 -45.14 -3.79 18.04
CA LYS A 28 -45.80 -3.17 19.19
C LYS A 28 -45.67 -4.14 20.37
N LYS A 29 -44.86 -3.80 21.38
CA LYS A 29 -44.93 -4.42 22.71
C LYS A 29 -45.74 -3.50 23.62
N GLU A 30 -46.86 -3.99 24.12
CA GLU A 30 -47.74 -3.27 25.03
C GLU A 30 -47.39 -3.67 26.46
N TYR A 31 -46.90 -2.73 27.27
CA TYR A 31 -46.65 -2.92 28.69
C TYR A 31 -47.65 -2.09 29.49
N HIS A 32 -48.49 -2.76 30.27
CA HIS A 32 -49.36 -2.12 31.24
C HIS A 32 -48.57 -1.74 32.49
N ILE A 33 -48.43 -0.44 32.76
CA ILE A 33 -47.89 0.07 34.03
C ILE A 33 -48.94 1.02 34.63
N LYS A 34 -49.43 0.67 35.84
CA LYS A 34 -50.21 1.56 36.70
C LYS A 34 -49.24 2.55 37.36
N GLY A 35 -49.49 3.85 37.20
CA GLY A 35 -48.83 4.88 38.02
C GLY A 35 -48.41 6.10 37.20
N ASP A 36 -48.93 7.24 37.60
CA ASP A 36 -48.65 8.60 37.13
C ASP A 36 -47.14 8.89 36.96
N GLN A 37 -46.73 9.26 35.74
CA GLN A 37 -45.68 10.23 35.37
C GLN A 37 -45.18 9.93 33.95
N SER A 38 -45.62 10.73 32.97
CA SER A 38 -45.04 10.75 31.63
C SER A 38 -43.78 11.61 31.63
N ILE A 39 -42.61 10.97 31.66
CA ILE A 39 -41.35 11.60 31.24
C ILE A 39 -41.16 11.22 29.78
N ASP A 40 -41.41 12.18 28.89
CA ASP A 40 -41.09 12.04 27.46
C ASP A 40 -39.57 12.13 27.27
N ILE A 41 -38.88 10.98 27.31
CA ILE A 41 -37.51 10.87 26.78
C ILE A 41 -37.63 10.54 25.30
N VAL A 42 -37.89 11.56 24.49
CA VAL A 42 -37.73 11.46 23.03
C VAL A 42 -36.24 11.42 22.73
N SER A 43 -35.67 10.22 22.70
CA SER A 43 -34.34 9.97 22.12
C SER A 43 -34.48 9.96 20.60
N GLU A 44 -34.53 11.14 20.00
CA GLU A 44 -34.28 11.30 18.56
C GLU A 44 -32.81 11.01 18.28
N ASN A 45 -32.47 9.76 17.96
CA ASN A 45 -31.25 9.47 17.22
C ASN A 45 -31.41 10.00 15.78
N LYS A 46 -31.31 11.32 15.63
CA LYS A 46 -31.13 12.00 14.35
C LYS A 46 -29.78 11.57 13.78
N TYR A 47 -29.80 10.56 12.92
CA TYR A 47 -28.73 10.42 11.92
C TYR A 47 -28.79 11.65 11.02
N LYS A 48 -28.03 12.69 11.38
CA LYS A 48 -27.80 13.84 10.51
C LYS A 48 -27.13 13.31 9.24
N LYS A 49 -27.89 13.28 8.13
CA LYS A 49 -27.29 13.14 6.80
C LYS A 49 -26.35 14.34 6.63
N ALA A 50 -25.05 14.09 6.70
CA ALA A 50 -24.05 15.13 6.53
C ALA A 50 -24.26 15.78 5.15
N SER A 51 -24.66 17.05 5.13
CA SER A 51 -24.77 17.82 3.90
C SER A 51 -23.37 18.28 3.53
N ILE A 52 -22.72 17.52 2.64
CA ILE A 52 -21.45 17.92 2.04
C ILE A 52 -21.72 19.14 1.17
N SER A 53 -21.08 20.26 1.47
CA SER A 53 -21.22 21.47 0.66
C SER A 53 -20.72 21.22 -0.77
N ARG A 54 -21.33 21.86 -1.77
CA ARG A 54 -20.91 21.74 -3.18
C ARG A 54 -19.42 22.04 -3.36
N ASN A 55 -18.91 23.01 -2.61
CA ASN A 55 -17.49 23.39 -2.63
C ASN A 55 -16.60 22.28 -2.07
N LEU A 56 -17.00 21.63 -0.98
CA LEU A 56 -16.29 20.49 -0.42
C LEU A 56 -16.28 19.30 -1.39
N MET A 57 -17.40 19.05 -2.07
CA MET A 57 -17.48 18.01 -3.09
C MET A 57 -16.53 18.26 -4.27
N PHE A 58 -16.44 19.51 -4.74
CA PHE A 58 -15.49 19.92 -5.78
C PHE A 58 -14.04 19.73 -5.35
N ILE A 59 -13.69 20.10 -4.11
CA ILE A 59 -12.33 19.91 -3.58
C ILE A 59 -11.98 18.42 -3.53
N ILE A 60 -12.87 17.59 -2.97
CA ILE A 60 -12.66 16.14 -2.89
C ILE A 60 -12.51 15.53 -4.28
N PHE A 61 -13.38 15.90 -5.23
CA PHE A 61 -13.33 15.41 -6.60
C PHE A 61 -12.03 15.80 -7.31
N THR A 62 -11.57 17.03 -7.11
CA THR A 62 -10.30 17.52 -7.66
C THR A 62 -9.12 16.72 -7.12
N ILE A 63 -9.05 16.51 -5.79
CA ILE A 63 -8.03 15.67 -5.15
C ILE A 63 -8.09 14.24 -5.70
N PHE A 64 -9.29 13.66 -5.85
CA PHE A 64 -9.45 12.32 -6.42
C PHE A 64 -8.92 12.23 -7.86
N LEU A 65 -9.20 13.21 -8.71
CA LEU A 65 -8.71 13.24 -10.09
C LEU A 65 -7.18 13.33 -10.17
N PHE A 66 -6.55 14.13 -9.28
CA PHE A 66 -5.09 14.20 -9.20
C PHE A 66 -4.48 12.86 -8.76
N ASN A 67 -5.08 12.19 -7.77
CA ASN A 67 -4.61 10.87 -7.33
C ASN A 67 -4.86 9.76 -8.36
N LEU A 68 -5.99 9.80 -9.09
CA LEU A 68 -6.30 8.83 -10.15
C LEU A 68 -5.33 8.91 -11.35
N ARG A 69 -4.76 10.08 -11.60
CA ARG A 69 -3.74 10.30 -12.64
C ARG A 69 -2.32 9.98 -12.15
N ALA A 70 -2.10 9.93 -10.84
CA ALA A 70 -0.83 9.58 -10.23
C ALA A 70 -0.76 8.07 -10.03
N GLN A 71 -0.84 7.30 -11.12
CA GLN A 71 -0.26 5.96 -11.06
C GLN A 71 1.24 6.16 -10.95
N SER A 72 1.80 5.65 -9.86
CA SER A 72 3.22 5.62 -9.66
C SER A 72 3.69 4.21 -9.39
N TYR A 73 4.91 3.95 -9.83
CA TYR A 73 5.58 2.68 -9.67
C TYR A 73 6.71 2.83 -8.67
N TYR A 74 7.01 1.72 -8.01
CA TYR A 74 8.18 1.57 -7.19
C TYR A 74 9.40 1.26 -8.06
N THR A 75 10.53 1.89 -7.78
CA THR A 75 11.84 1.44 -8.26
C THR A 75 12.81 1.35 -7.10
N GLY A 76 13.62 0.29 -7.04
CA GLY A 76 14.60 0.12 -5.98
C GLY A 76 15.86 -0.63 -6.40
N ILE A 77 17.00 -0.28 -5.80
CA ILE A 77 18.31 -0.91 -6.04
C ILE A 77 18.79 -1.54 -4.74
N LEU A 78 19.16 -2.82 -4.82
CA LEU A 78 19.79 -3.61 -3.77
C LEU A 78 21.31 -3.62 -3.96
N THR A 79 22.09 -3.57 -2.88
CA THR A 79 23.56 -3.63 -2.94
C THR A 79 24.16 -4.70 -2.03
N THR A 80 23.50 -5.00 -0.91
CA THR A 80 24.10 -5.83 0.14
C THR A 80 22.98 -6.36 1.03
N GLN A 81 22.44 -7.53 0.68
CA GLN A 81 21.71 -8.31 1.68
C GLN A 81 22.34 -9.69 1.81
N ASN A 82 22.56 -10.15 3.05
CA ASN A 82 22.85 -11.55 3.41
C ASN A 82 23.91 -12.27 2.54
N ASN A 83 24.99 -11.59 2.13
CA ASN A 83 26.09 -12.12 1.29
C ASN A 83 25.70 -12.53 -0.14
N CYS A 84 24.67 -11.92 -0.74
CA CYS A 84 24.23 -12.36 -2.07
C CYS A 84 25.02 -11.77 -3.22
N VAL A 85 25.49 -10.53 -3.05
CA VAL A 85 26.34 -9.84 -4.01
C VAL A 85 27.21 -8.85 -3.24
N ASP A 86 28.52 -8.90 -3.44
CA ASP A 86 29.45 -7.91 -2.90
C ASP A 86 29.36 -6.64 -3.75
N CYS A 87 29.10 -5.49 -3.14
CA CYS A 87 29.20 -4.17 -3.78
C CYS A 87 30.23 -3.33 -3.05
N ASP A 88 31.17 -2.74 -3.79
CA ASP A 88 32.21 -1.88 -3.24
C ASP A 88 32.46 -0.65 -4.13
N GLY A 89 32.62 0.51 -3.50
CA GLY A 89 32.93 1.77 -4.14
C GLY A 89 31.74 2.70 -4.37
N GLN A 90 32.00 3.78 -5.12
CA GLN A 90 31.08 4.90 -5.25
C GLN A 90 30.35 4.89 -6.59
N PHE A 91 29.03 4.92 -6.52
CA PHE A 91 28.16 4.89 -7.70
C PHE A 91 27.17 6.03 -7.67
N HIS A 92 26.96 6.66 -8.82
CA HIS A 92 25.90 7.65 -9.02
C HIS A 92 24.65 6.96 -9.56
N VAL A 93 23.51 7.19 -8.91
CA VAL A 93 22.19 6.74 -9.36
C VAL A 93 21.29 7.92 -9.68
N TYR A 94 20.61 7.82 -10.82
CA TYR A 94 19.54 8.74 -11.17
C TYR A 94 18.52 8.03 -12.07
N VAL A 95 17.32 8.59 -12.15
CA VAL A 95 16.21 8.10 -12.95
C VAL A 95 15.82 9.17 -13.96
N THR A 96 15.63 8.77 -15.21
CA THR A 96 15.20 9.65 -16.30
C THR A 96 13.85 9.22 -16.87
N ASP A 97 13.27 10.07 -17.70
CA ASP A 97 12.11 9.78 -18.55
C ASP A 97 12.45 8.91 -19.78
N CYS A 98 13.62 8.25 -19.79
CA CYS A 98 14.22 7.56 -20.94
C CYS A 98 14.55 8.43 -22.16
N ASN A 99 14.21 9.72 -22.16
CA ASN A 99 14.52 10.68 -23.22
C ASN A 99 15.59 11.70 -22.79
N GLY A 100 16.15 11.54 -21.58
CA GLY A 100 17.26 12.34 -21.07
C GLY A 100 16.87 13.37 -20.01
N SER A 101 15.58 13.55 -19.72
CA SER A 101 15.15 14.42 -18.61
C SER A 101 15.30 13.67 -17.29
N VAL A 102 16.06 14.24 -16.34
CA VAL A 102 16.21 13.65 -15.00
C VAL A 102 14.93 13.89 -14.20
N LEU A 103 14.32 12.80 -13.73
CA LEU A 103 13.12 12.80 -12.90
C LEU A 103 13.47 12.75 -11.41
N ARG A 104 14.51 11.97 -11.08
CA ARG A 104 15.02 11.80 -9.73
C ARG A 104 16.51 11.60 -9.77
N ASP A 105 17.24 12.35 -8.96
CA ASP A 105 18.67 12.19 -8.79
C ASP A 105 18.96 11.79 -7.35
N ALA A 106 19.62 10.65 -7.15
CA ALA A 106 20.03 10.18 -5.83
C ALA A 106 21.46 10.59 -5.48
N GLY A 107 22.22 11.13 -6.44
CA GLY A 107 23.62 11.50 -6.30
C GLY A 107 24.55 10.31 -6.24
N ILE A 108 25.80 10.61 -5.90
CA ILE A 108 26.84 9.62 -5.65
C ILE A 108 26.66 9.07 -4.23
N LYS A 109 26.71 7.76 -4.12
CA LYS A 109 26.63 7.03 -2.86
C LYS A 109 27.68 5.93 -2.83
N ASP A 110 28.14 5.61 -1.63
CA ASP A 110 28.96 4.43 -1.38
C ASP A 110 28.04 3.21 -1.22
N CYS A 111 28.29 2.13 -1.96
CA CYS A 111 27.53 0.88 -1.82
C CYS A 111 28.21 -0.14 -0.89
N GLY A 112 29.46 0.09 -0.49
CA GLY A 112 30.24 -0.77 0.41
C GLY A 112 30.04 -0.47 1.89
N ASP A 113 29.27 0.55 2.27
CA ASP A 113 28.99 0.89 3.67
C ASP A 113 27.94 -0.04 4.30
N VAL A 114 28.36 -1.29 4.55
CA VAL A 114 27.53 -2.39 5.10
C VAL A 114 27.03 -2.09 6.52
N PHE A 115 27.63 -1.13 7.22
CA PHE A 115 27.25 -0.81 8.61
C PHE A 115 26.09 0.20 8.69
N HIS A 116 25.75 0.87 7.59
CA HIS A 116 24.69 1.88 7.53
C HIS A 116 23.68 1.69 6.40
N SER A 117 23.90 0.73 5.50
CA SER A 117 22.98 0.46 4.39
C SER A 117 21.78 -0.38 4.85
N SER A 118 20.57 0.20 4.77
CA SER A 118 19.38 -0.64 4.59
C SER A 118 19.56 -1.50 3.34
N ASP A 119 19.03 -2.72 3.36
CA ASP A 119 19.09 -3.70 2.26
C ASP A 119 18.78 -3.08 0.88
N VAL A 120 17.89 -2.08 0.89
CA VAL A 120 17.58 -1.22 -0.24
C VAL A 120 18.41 0.07 -0.18
N TRP A 121 19.37 0.19 -1.09
CA TRP A 121 20.30 1.32 -1.17
C TRP A 121 19.70 2.57 -1.85
N PHE A 122 18.76 2.35 -2.76
CA PHE A 122 17.94 3.39 -3.37
C PHE A 122 16.51 2.88 -3.53
N TYR A 123 15.52 3.71 -3.24
CA TYR A 123 14.14 3.46 -3.62
C TYR A 123 13.42 4.76 -3.97
N TRP A 124 12.40 4.63 -4.81
CA TRP A 124 11.52 5.73 -5.20
C TRP A 124 10.13 5.20 -5.57
N GLU A 125 9.08 5.71 -4.93
CA GLU A 125 7.69 5.23 -5.07
C GLU A 125 6.86 6.04 -6.07
N GLN A 126 7.48 6.99 -6.77
CA GLN A 126 6.80 7.97 -7.62
C GLN A 126 7.23 7.86 -9.10
N ALA A 127 7.73 6.69 -9.52
CA ALA A 127 8.15 6.50 -10.90
C ALA A 127 6.95 6.56 -11.86
N PRO A 128 7.05 7.26 -13.01
CA PRO A 128 5.95 7.35 -13.97
C PRO A 128 5.79 6.07 -14.80
N ASP A 129 4.83 6.06 -15.74
CA ASP A 129 4.60 4.94 -16.66
C ASP A 129 5.85 4.50 -17.46
N LEU A 130 6.75 5.41 -17.81
CA LEU A 130 7.99 5.11 -18.54
C LEU A 130 9.15 5.80 -17.84
N TYR A 131 10.14 5.01 -17.41
CA TYR A 131 11.32 5.54 -16.74
C TYR A 131 12.53 4.64 -16.98
N CYS A 132 13.72 5.25 -16.91
CA CYS A 132 14.99 4.58 -17.06
C CYS A 132 15.84 4.81 -15.81
N VAL A 133 16.27 3.73 -15.17
CA VAL A 133 17.15 3.80 -14.00
C VAL A 133 18.58 3.70 -14.49
N HIS A 134 19.39 4.71 -14.17
CA HIS A 134 20.78 4.84 -14.58
C HIS A 134 21.70 4.66 -13.37
N VAL A 135 22.81 3.98 -13.62
CA VAL A 135 23.89 3.79 -12.65
C VAL A 135 25.23 3.93 -13.34
N TYR A 136 26.20 4.59 -12.71
CA TYR A 136 27.58 4.58 -13.16
C TYR A 136 28.56 4.68 -11.99
N PRO A 137 29.77 4.10 -12.10
CA PRO A 137 30.82 4.26 -11.11
C PRO A 137 31.45 5.66 -11.20
N GLN A 138 31.73 6.28 -10.06
CA GLN A 138 32.22 7.65 -9.98
C GLN A 138 33.58 7.83 -10.68
N THR A 139 34.44 6.81 -10.64
CA THR A 139 35.72 6.77 -11.35
C THR A 139 35.58 6.69 -12.87
N HIS A 140 34.46 6.17 -13.39
CA HIS A 140 34.23 5.98 -14.83
C HIS A 140 32.81 6.37 -15.28
N PRO A 141 32.42 7.67 -15.19
CA PRO A 141 31.08 8.12 -15.58
C PRO A 141 30.60 7.70 -16.99
N PRO A 142 31.48 7.64 -18.02
CA PRO A 142 31.08 7.16 -19.35
C PRO A 142 30.59 5.71 -19.40
N ARG A 143 30.87 4.88 -18.37
CA ARG A 143 30.43 3.48 -18.30
C ARG A 143 28.98 3.33 -17.81
N ASN A 144 28.15 4.37 -17.94
CA ASN A 144 26.74 4.37 -17.52
C ASN A 144 25.95 3.19 -18.09
N ARG A 145 25.24 2.47 -17.22
CA ARG A 145 24.30 1.42 -17.61
C ARG A 145 22.91 1.82 -17.17
N TYR A 146 21.92 1.37 -17.92
CA TYR A 146 20.54 1.67 -17.60
C TYR A 146 19.59 0.56 -17.99
N GLN A 147 18.45 0.54 -17.31
CA GLN A 147 17.34 -0.35 -17.62
C GLN A 147 16.06 0.47 -17.73
N GLN A 148 15.27 0.15 -18.75
CA GLN A 148 14.00 0.81 -19.04
C GLN A 148 12.85 -0.03 -18.47
N PHE A 149 11.88 0.66 -17.87
CA PHE A 149 10.68 0.04 -17.32
C PHE A 149 9.44 0.75 -17.85
N TYR A 150 8.41 -0.03 -18.16
CA TYR A 150 7.12 0.48 -18.63
C TYR A 150 5.97 -0.11 -17.81
N LYS A 151 5.22 0.76 -17.14
CA LYS A 151 4.02 0.45 -16.35
C LYS A 151 4.22 -0.68 -15.35
N THR A 152 5.39 -0.71 -14.71
CA THR A 152 5.77 -1.76 -13.78
C THR A 152 6.66 -1.21 -12.67
N ASP A 153 6.54 -1.81 -11.49
CA ASP A 153 7.57 -1.71 -10.47
C ASP A 153 8.87 -2.34 -10.98
N SER A 154 10.01 -1.88 -10.45
CA SER A 154 11.33 -2.41 -10.75
C SER A 154 12.16 -2.64 -9.50
N CYS A 155 12.94 -3.71 -9.54
CA CYS A 155 13.96 -4.02 -8.56
C CYS A 155 15.23 -4.40 -9.31
N MET A 156 16.36 -3.80 -8.94
CA MET A 156 17.66 -4.09 -9.55
C MET A 156 18.67 -4.45 -8.46
N ILE A 157 19.66 -5.23 -8.83
CA ILE A 157 20.80 -5.53 -7.98
C ILE A 157 22.04 -4.88 -8.58
N LEU A 158 22.77 -4.14 -7.75
CA LEU A 158 24.06 -3.55 -8.08
C LEU A 158 25.13 -4.33 -7.33
N GLY A 159 26.16 -4.77 -8.06
CA GLY A 159 27.25 -5.54 -7.48
C GLY A 159 28.56 -5.40 -8.22
N GLY A 160 29.62 -5.92 -7.59
CA GLY A 160 31.00 -5.74 -8.00
C GLY A 160 31.58 -4.42 -7.49
N ASN A 161 32.53 -3.87 -8.23
CA ASN A 161 33.19 -2.62 -7.87
C ASN A 161 33.28 -1.66 -9.05
N GLU A 162 33.83 -0.47 -8.83
CA GLU A 162 33.87 0.57 -9.86
C GLU A 162 34.59 0.16 -11.16
N GLU A 163 35.47 -0.86 -11.12
CA GLU A 163 36.13 -1.41 -12.29
C GLU A 163 35.30 -2.50 -12.98
N ASN A 164 34.78 -3.44 -12.19
CA ASN A 164 34.01 -4.58 -12.66
C ASN A 164 32.74 -4.73 -11.85
N TRP A 165 31.64 -4.20 -12.40
CA TRP A 165 30.33 -4.22 -11.79
C TRP A 165 29.26 -4.78 -12.74
N HIS A 166 28.13 -5.13 -12.15
CA HIS A 166 26.92 -5.54 -12.84
C HIS A 166 25.70 -4.83 -12.25
N PHE A 167 24.67 -4.69 -13.08
CA PHE A 167 23.46 -3.97 -12.74
C PHE A 167 22.28 -4.62 -13.45
N ASP A 168 21.68 -5.58 -12.75
CA ASP A 168 20.74 -6.54 -13.32
C ASP A 168 19.39 -6.46 -12.64
N GLN A 169 18.32 -6.76 -13.39
CA GLN A 169 16.98 -6.83 -12.82
C GLN A 169 16.86 -8.04 -11.89
N THR A 170 16.13 -7.89 -10.80
CA THR A 170 15.81 -8.98 -9.87
C THR A 170 14.32 -8.95 -9.49
N ASP A 171 13.87 -9.94 -8.72
CA ASP A 171 12.48 -10.05 -8.28
C ASP A 171 12.11 -8.90 -7.34
N MET A 172 10.90 -8.35 -7.47
CA MET A 172 10.35 -7.33 -6.58
C MET A 172 10.23 -7.80 -5.13
N ASP A 173 10.05 -9.11 -4.92
CA ASP A 173 10.03 -9.70 -3.59
C ASP A 173 11.34 -9.44 -2.83
N ASN A 174 12.47 -9.34 -3.55
CA ASN A 174 13.78 -9.04 -2.99
C ASN A 174 13.84 -7.60 -2.47
N CYS A 175 13.41 -6.62 -3.27
CA CYS A 175 13.34 -5.23 -2.83
C CYS A 175 12.38 -5.02 -1.65
N ARG A 176 11.26 -5.75 -1.59
CA ARG A 176 10.23 -5.56 -0.55
C ARG A 176 10.55 -6.25 0.77
N LYS A 177 11.18 -7.43 0.73
CA LYS A 177 11.58 -8.20 1.91
C LYS A 177 12.99 -7.88 2.38
N GLY A 178 13.70 -7.03 1.63
CA GLY A 178 15.15 -6.91 1.64
C GLY A 178 15.87 -8.11 1.02
N GLY A 179 15.16 -9.25 0.83
CA GLY A 179 15.62 -10.59 0.46
C GLY A 179 16.55 -10.72 -0.74
N CYS A 180 17.33 -11.79 -0.81
CA CYS A 180 17.96 -12.24 -2.06
C CYS A 180 17.10 -13.26 -2.80
N PRO A 181 17.23 -13.38 -4.14
CA PRO A 181 16.56 -14.44 -4.86
C PRO A 181 17.10 -15.79 -4.36
N ASN A 182 16.22 -16.64 -3.83
CA ASN A 182 16.58 -18.00 -3.44
C ASN A 182 17.19 -18.74 -4.66
N GLU A 183 18.45 -19.15 -4.57
CA GLU A 183 19.10 -20.10 -5.50
C GLU A 183 18.52 -21.52 -5.40
N ASN A 184 17.20 -21.67 -5.33
CA ASN A 184 16.51 -22.96 -5.37
C ASN A 184 15.53 -23.01 -6.54
N LYS A 185 16.06 -22.83 -7.75
CA LYS A 185 15.44 -23.31 -8.98
C LYS A 185 16.53 -23.86 -9.89
N HIS A 186 17.09 -25.01 -9.54
CA HIS A 186 17.59 -26.06 -10.44
C HIS A 186 18.26 -27.16 -9.61
N LYS A 187 17.47 -28.13 -9.17
CA LYS A 187 17.89 -29.53 -8.96
C LYS A 187 16.77 -30.42 -9.45
#